data_AF-A0A930MCD7-F1
#
_entry.id   AF-A0A930MCD7-F1
#
_cell.length_a   1.000
_cell.length_b   1.000
_cell.length_c   1.000
_cell.angle_alpha   90.00
_cell.angle_beta   90.00
_cell.angle_gamma   90.00
#
_symmetry.space_group_name_H-M   'P 1'
#
loop_
_entity.id
_entity.type
_entity.pdbx_description
1 polymer ?
#
loop_
_entity_poly.entity_id
_entity_poly.type
_entity_poly.pdbx_seq_one_letter_code
_entity_poly.pdbx_strand_id
1 'polypeptide(L)'
;TELFPTNGSAEDFQKEVVQSVAHYVDPTDFVGAGRVKKGVRIAQNLAERAASRLNASAALEISKNKLKHINNRHNAEKFREEIPYFTDEEIKVKLADRSFFNPNWSETKINEFVTKAYNELRSQGKKGDTFEYDIDGEKIMLVIGSKGELNTAYGLHKLTIDFFK
;
A
#
# COMPACT_ATOMS: atom_id res chain seq x y z
N THR A 1 49.00 0.21 40.52
CA THR A 1 47.73 -0.55 40.54
C THR A 1 47.74 -1.47 39.36
N GLU A 2 47.84 -2.75 39.68
CA GLU A 2 48.24 -3.84 38.81
C GLU A 2 47.07 -4.41 37.99
N LEU A 3 47.47 -5.02 36.88
CA LEU A 3 46.72 -5.81 35.90
C LEU A 3 46.07 -7.05 36.54
N PHE A 4 44.81 -7.36 36.17
CA PHE A 4 44.21 -8.73 36.08
C PHE A 4 42.87 -8.64 35.29
N PRO A 5 42.27 -9.74 34.79
CA PRO A 5 42.80 -10.75 33.87
C PRO A 5 41.79 -11.16 32.75
N THR A 6 42.14 -12.24 32.04
CA THR A 6 41.61 -12.89 30.83
C THR A 6 40.40 -13.84 30.99
N ASN A 7 39.65 -14.01 29.88
CA ASN A 7 38.93 -15.19 29.33
C ASN A 7 38.03 -16.11 30.20
N GLY A 8 36.84 -16.44 29.66
CA GLY A 8 36.02 -17.62 29.99
C GLY A 8 34.60 -17.46 29.42
N SER A 9 34.26 -18.05 28.28
CA SER A 9 33.66 -19.39 28.08
C SER A 9 32.26 -19.56 28.70
N ALA A 10 31.29 -19.66 27.77
CA ALA A 10 30.12 -20.53 27.69
C ALA A 10 29.34 -20.98 28.97
N GLU A 11 28.02 -21.04 28.79
CA GLU A 11 27.07 -21.92 29.50
C GLU A 11 26.53 -21.44 30.85
N ASP A 12 25.37 -20.78 30.83
CA ASP A 12 24.20 -20.99 31.72
C ASP A 12 23.09 -20.06 31.19
N PHE A 13 21.89 -20.48 30.83
CA PHE A 13 20.83 -20.83 31.76
C PHE A 13 19.87 -21.83 31.12
N GLN A 14 19.75 -22.96 31.80
CA GLN A 14 18.59 -23.84 31.71
C GLN A 14 17.39 -23.25 32.46
N LYS A 15 16.21 -23.86 32.20
CA LYS A 15 14.94 -23.83 32.94
C LYS A 15 14.06 -22.58 32.71
N GLU A 16 12.77 -22.68 32.47
CA GLU A 16 11.78 -23.68 32.93
C GLU A 16 10.49 -23.50 32.07
N VAL A 17 9.91 -24.57 31.47
CA VAL A 17 8.59 -25.19 31.83
C VAL A 17 7.37 -24.63 31.04
N VAL A 18 6.43 -25.41 30.46
CA VAL A 18 6.05 -26.82 30.67
C VAL A 18 5.21 -27.41 29.52
N GLN A 19 5.31 -28.76 29.40
CA GLN A 19 4.40 -29.82 28.88
C GLN A 19 3.23 -29.45 27.96
N SER A 20 3.00 -30.18 26.87
CA SER A 20 2.48 -31.57 26.81
C SER A 20 2.27 -31.87 25.30
N VAL A 21 2.30 -33.07 24.71
CA VAL A 21 2.15 -34.46 25.13
C VAL A 21 2.86 -35.32 24.07
N ALA A 22 3.52 -36.39 24.50
CA ALA A 22 4.19 -37.35 23.63
C ALA A 22 3.17 -38.28 22.95
N HIS A 23 3.42 -38.60 21.68
CA HIS A 23 3.17 -39.94 21.17
C HIS A 23 4.50 -40.49 20.66
N TYR A 24 5.14 -41.27 21.54
CA TYR A 24 6.24 -42.16 21.20
C TYR A 24 5.69 -43.27 20.31
N VAL A 25 6.21 -43.39 19.09
CA VAL A 25 6.02 -44.60 18.28
C VAL A 25 7.40 -45.25 18.14
N ASP A 26 7.48 -46.46 18.68
CA ASP A 26 8.61 -47.36 18.67
C ASP A 26 9.12 -47.63 17.23
N PRO A 27 10.44 -47.55 16.95
CA PRO A 27 11.01 -47.82 15.64
C PRO A 27 11.48 -49.28 15.50
N THR A 28 10.61 -50.27 15.75
CA THR A 28 10.88 -51.66 15.35
C THR A 28 9.69 -52.32 14.66
N ASP A 29 9.20 -51.74 13.56
CA ASP A 29 8.62 -52.54 12.47
C ASP A 29 8.50 -51.69 11.20
N PHE A 30 9.45 -51.82 10.27
CA PHE A 30 9.14 -52.11 8.86
C PHE A 30 10.45 -52.25 8.07
N VAL A 31 10.83 -53.49 7.82
CA VAL A 31 11.69 -53.86 6.70
C VAL A 31 10.91 -53.55 5.42
N GLY A 32 11.31 -52.52 4.67
CA GLY A 32 10.68 -52.21 3.39
C GLY A 32 11.23 -50.96 2.73
N ALA A 33 11.92 -51.14 1.60
CA ALA A 33 12.58 -50.11 0.82
C ALA A 33 11.64 -48.97 0.36
N GLY A 34 12.12 -47.71 0.45
CA GLY A 34 11.56 -46.58 -0.32
C GLY A 34 11.45 -45.23 0.43
N ARG A 35 12.53 -44.45 0.46
CA ARG A 35 12.61 -43.11 1.09
C ARG A 35 11.69 -42.05 0.42
N VAL A 36 10.67 -41.64 1.17
CA VAL A 36 10.14 -40.28 1.45
C VAL A 36 10.12 -39.18 0.37
N LYS A 37 8.91 -38.77 -0.03
CA LYS A 37 8.59 -37.39 -0.51
C LYS A 37 7.27 -36.91 0.11
N LYS A 38 7.25 -36.64 1.43
CA LYS A 38 6.04 -36.10 2.09
C LYS A 38 6.27 -35.01 3.15
N GLY A 39 7.49 -34.49 3.27
CA GLY A 39 7.83 -33.43 4.24
C GLY A 39 7.93 -32.00 3.67
N VAL A 40 8.11 -31.82 2.36
CA VAL A 40 8.45 -30.49 1.78
C VAL A 40 7.21 -29.65 1.41
N ARG A 41 6.03 -30.27 1.26
CA ARG A 41 4.82 -29.57 0.79
C ARG A 41 4.13 -28.69 1.82
N ILE A 42 4.32 -28.95 3.12
CA ILE A 42 3.59 -28.23 4.18
C ILE A 42 4.25 -26.87 4.50
N ALA A 43 5.58 -26.77 4.42
CA ALA A 43 6.30 -25.51 4.65
C ALA A 43 6.10 -24.49 3.51
N GLN A 44 6.10 -24.93 2.25
CA GLN A 44 5.84 -24.05 1.10
C GLN A 44 4.43 -23.46 1.14
N ASN A 45 3.42 -24.27 1.49
CA ASN A 45 2.04 -23.80 1.60
C ASN A 45 1.84 -22.78 2.73
N LEU A 46 2.61 -22.85 3.82
CA LEU A 46 2.49 -21.92 4.94
C LEU A 46 3.15 -20.56 4.65
N ALA A 47 4.30 -20.56 3.98
CA ALA A 47 4.95 -19.34 3.50
C ALA A 47 4.11 -18.65 2.40
N GLU A 48 3.54 -19.42 1.48
CA GLU A 48 2.65 -18.91 0.44
C GLU A 48 1.31 -18.41 1.02
N ARG A 49 0.76 -19.08 2.05
CA ARG A 49 -0.41 -18.57 2.80
C ARG A 49 -0.09 -17.33 3.64
N ALA A 50 1.11 -17.20 4.19
CA ALA A 50 1.52 -16.00 4.92
C ALA A 50 1.72 -14.83 3.95
N ALA A 51 2.37 -15.05 2.80
CA ALA A 51 2.48 -14.05 1.73
C ALA A 51 1.11 -13.68 1.14
N SER A 52 0.21 -14.66 0.95
CA SER A 52 -1.17 -14.41 0.49
C SER A 52 -2.03 -13.71 1.56
N ARG A 53 -1.82 -13.98 2.85
CA ARG A 53 -2.49 -13.25 3.95
C ARG A 53 -1.93 -11.84 4.17
N LEU A 54 -0.67 -11.60 3.82
CA LEU A 54 -0.05 -10.27 3.80
C LEU A 54 -0.54 -9.46 2.57
N ASN A 55 -0.64 -10.09 1.39
CA ASN A 55 -1.24 -9.49 0.19
C ASN A 55 -2.77 -9.32 0.29
N ALA A 56 -3.43 -10.09 1.18
CA ALA A 56 -4.84 -9.96 1.53
C ALA A 56 -5.05 -9.20 2.84
N SER A 57 -4.08 -8.37 3.28
CA SER A 57 -4.39 -7.21 4.12
C SER A 57 -5.19 -6.26 3.23
N ALA A 58 -6.51 -6.52 3.20
CA ALA A 58 -7.52 -5.98 2.31
C ALA A 58 -7.15 -4.62 1.72
N ALA A 59 -7.06 -4.55 0.37
CA ALA A 59 -7.02 -3.29 -0.35
C ALA A 59 -8.11 -2.39 0.25
N LEU A 60 -7.70 -1.29 0.86
CA LEU A 60 -8.62 -0.47 1.63
C LEU A 60 -9.48 0.28 0.62
N GLU A 61 -10.78 0.02 0.69
CA GLU A 61 -11.73 0.74 -0.13
C GLU A 61 -11.75 2.21 0.29
N ILE A 62 -11.41 3.09 -0.64
CA ILE A 62 -11.49 4.53 -0.43
C ILE A 62 -12.98 4.91 -0.43
N SER A 63 -13.42 5.66 0.57
CA SER A 63 -14.81 6.13 0.63
C SER A 63 -15.21 6.87 -0.65
N LYS A 64 -16.40 6.57 -1.17
CA LYS A 64 -16.99 7.23 -2.35
C LYS A 64 -17.00 8.76 -2.23
N ASN A 65 -17.23 9.27 -1.02
CA ASN A 65 -17.25 10.72 -0.79
C ASN A 65 -15.85 11.36 -0.96
N LYS A 66 -14.79 10.61 -0.64
CA LYS A 66 -13.41 11.05 -0.82
C LYS A 66 -13.03 11.08 -2.30
N LEU A 67 -13.37 10.02 -3.04
CA LEU A 67 -13.17 9.96 -4.49
C LEU A 67 -13.96 11.07 -5.22
N LYS A 68 -15.19 11.35 -4.78
CA LYS A 68 -15.99 12.46 -5.29
C LYS A 68 -15.30 13.81 -5.06
N HIS A 69 -14.78 14.06 -3.85
CA HIS A 69 -14.05 15.30 -3.56
C HIS A 69 -12.83 15.48 -4.47
N ILE A 70 -12.07 14.40 -4.67
CA ILE A 70 -10.90 14.37 -5.55
C ILE A 70 -11.30 14.71 -6.99
N ASN A 71 -12.31 14.03 -7.54
CA ASN A 71 -12.77 14.27 -8.91
C ASN A 71 -13.33 15.69 -9.08
N ASN A 72 -14.20 16.16 -8.19
CA ASN A 72 -14.77 17.51 -8.31
C ASN A 72 -13.70 18.62 -8.33
N ARG A 73 -12.56 18.42 -7.66
CA ARG A 73 -11.53 19.46 -7.56
C ARG A 73 -10.37 19.31 -8.56
N HIS A 74 -10.11 18.09 -9.02
CA HIS A 74 -8.92 17.74 -9.80
C HIS A 74 -9.19 16.99 -11.12
N ASN A 75 -10.44 16.68 -11.45
CA ASN A 75 -10.82 16.12 -12.74
C ASN A 75 -11.23 17.25 -13.71
N ALA A 76 -10.62 17.30 -14.88
CA ALA A 76 -10.88 18.31 -15.90
C ALA A 76 -12.32 18.24 -16.44
N GLU A 77 -12.88 17.04 -16.62
CA GLU A 77 -14.25 16.86 -17.09
C GLU A 77 -15.26 17.42 -16.09
N LYS A 78 -15.07 17.12 -14.79
CA LYS A 78 -15.91 17.67 -13.71
C LYS A 78 -15.83 19.19 -13.65
N PHE A 79 -14.64 19.76 -13.84
CA PHE A 79 -14.49 21.21 -13.89
C PHE A 79 -15.19 21.82 -15.10
N ARG A 80 -15.18 21.15 -16.26
CA ARG A 80 -15.90 21.59 -17.46
C ARG A 80 -17.41 21.72 -17.22
N GLU A 81 -17.99 20.83 -16.43
CA GLU A 81 -19.40 20.93 -16.02
C GLU A 81 -19.67 22.17 -15.15
N GLU A 82 -18.66 22.67 -14.42
CA GLU A 82 -18.79 23.86 -13.57
C GLU A 82 -18.61 25.18 -14.33
N ILE A 83 -17.92 25.17 -15.48
CA ILE A 83 -17.62 26.38 -16.29
C ILE A 83 -18.82 27.27 -16.61
N PRO A 84 -20.00 26.77 -17.03
CA PRO A 84 -21.12 27.64 -17.40
C PRO A 84 -21.68 28.46 -16.23
N TYR A 85 -21.31 28.16 -14.99
CA TYR A 85 -21.74 28.89 -13.80
C TYR A 85 -20.81 30.03 -13.40
N PHE A 86 -19.69 30.22 -14.11
CA PHE A 86 -18.66 31.19 -13.78
C PHE A 86 -18.32 32.08 -14.98
N THR A 87 -17.88 33.30 -14.68
CA THR A 87 -17.27 34.19 -15.68
C THR A 87 -15.86 33.72 -16.06
N ASP A 88 -15.35 34.15 -17.22
CA ASP A 88 -13.96 33.88 -17.64
C ASP A 88 -12.92 34.30 -16.58
N GLU A 89 -13.16 35.40 -15.87
CA GLU A 89 -12.29 35.91 -14.82
C GLU A 89 -12.27 34.98 -13.60
N GLU A 90 -13.44 34.52 -13.15
CA GLU A 90 -13.57 33.55 -12.06
C GLU A 90 -12.95 32.19 -12.41
N ILE A 91 -13.10 31.74 -13.67
CA ILE A 91 -12.48 30.51 -14.16
C ILE A 91 -10.96 30.62 -14.09
N LYS A 92 -10.37 31.74 -14.54
CA LYS A 92 -8.91 31.96 -14.47
C LYS A 92 -8.40 31.92 -13.03
N VAL A 93 -9.11 32.56 -12.10
CA VAL A 93 -8.75 32.55 -10.67
C VAL A 93 -8.79 31.12 -10.11
N LYS A 94 -9.83 30.34 -10.44
CA LYS A 94 -9.95 28.94 -10.01
C LYS A 94 -8.85 28.06 -10.62
N LEU A 95 -8.51 28.25 -11.89
CA LEU A 95 -7.46 27.48 -12.57
C LEU A 95 -6.06 27.77 -12.02
N ALA A 96 -5.80 28.99 -11.54
CA ALA A 96 -4.51 29.34 -10.94
C ALA A 96 -4.19 28.50 -9.69
N ASP A 97 -5.18 28.28 -8.81
CA ASP A 97 -5.03 27.47 -7.58
C ASP A 97 -5.09 25.96 -7.85
N ARG A 98 -5.74 25.52 -8.93
CA ARG A 98 -6.01 24.11 -9.17
C ARG A 98 -4.90 23.43 -9.97
N SER A 99 -4.76 22.13 -9.73
CA SER A 99 -3.98 21.23 -10.57
C SER A 99 -4.86 20.03 -10.91
N PHE A 100 -4.70 19.46 -12.08
CA PHE A 100 -5.59 18.45 -12.62
C PHE A 100 -4.84 17.14 -12.86
N PHE A 101 -5.58 16.02 -12.78
CA PHE A 101 -5.16 14.77 -13.40
C PHE A 101 -5.02 14.95 -14.91
N ASN A 102 -4.46 13.93 -15.58
CA ASN A 102 -4.44 13.90 -17.03
C ASN A 102 -5.86 14.14 -17.56
N PRO A 103 -6.09 15.16 -18.40
CA PRO A 103 -7.43 15.51 -18.85
C PRO A 103 -8.08 14.45 -19.75
N ASN A 104 -7.31 13.48 -20.23
CA ASN A 104 -7.81 12.36 -21.02
C ASN A 104 -8.27 11.17 -20.16
N TRP A 105 -8.13 11.24 -18.83
CA TRP A 105 -8.59 10.20 -17.93
C TRP A 105 -10.04 10.44 -17.50
N SER A 106 -10.86 9.38 -17.60
CA SER A 106 -12.21 9.37 -17.06
C SER A 106 -12.20 9.31 -15.53
N GLU A 107 -13.32 9.68 -14.90
CA GLU A 107 -13.51 9.57 -13.45
C GLU A 107 -13.20 8.15 -12.94
N THR A 108 -13.67 7.11 -13.64
CA THR A 108 -13.38 5.71 -13.29
C THR A 108 -11.89 5.42 -13.31
N LYS A 109 -11.19 5.84 -14.37
CA LYS A 109 -9.74 5.63 -14.51
C LYS A 109 -8.97 6.34 -13.39
N ILE A 110 -9.35 7.58 -13.07
CA ILE A 110 -8.78 8.33 -11.92
C ILE A 110 -9.00 7.57 -10.62
N ASN A 111 -10.22 7.08 -10.37
CA ASN A 111 -10.53 6.36 -9.14
C ASN A 111 -9.71 5.07 -9.00
N GLU A 112 -9.56 4.31 -10.08
CA GLU A 112 -8.72 3.11 -10.11
C GLU A 112 -7.25 3.45 -9.83
N PHE A 113 -6.71 4.47 -10.49
CA PHE A 113 -5.32 4.89 -10.34
C PHE A 113 -5.02 5.41 -8.93
N VAL A 114 -5.88 6.28 -8.39
CA VAL A 114 -5.76 6.77 -7.02
C VAL A 114 -5.84 5.62 -6.02
N THR A 115 -6.78 4.68 -6.22
CA THR A 115 -6.94 3.52 -5.33
C THR A 115 -5.72 2.62 -5.37
N LYS A 116 -5.19 2.34 -6.56
CA LYS A 116 -3.98 1.54 -6.73
C LYS A 116 -2.77 2.20 -6.05
N ALA A 117 -2.51 3.46 -6.39
CA ALA A 117 -1.38 4.22 -5.84
C ALA A 117 -1.45 4.33 -4.31
N TYR A 118 -2.63 4.64 -3.77
CA TYR A 118 -2.85 4.72 -2.33
C TYR A 118 -2.57 3.39 -1.62
N ASN A 119 -3.11 2.28 -2.13
CA ASN A 119 -2.90 0.97 -1.53
C ASN A 119 -1.44 0.51 -1.60
N GLU A 120 -0.74 0.81 -2.68
CA GLU A 120 0.68 0.49 -2.81
C GLU A 120 1.55 1.33 -1.85
N LEU A 121 1.34 2.65 -1.80
CA LEU A 121 2.04 3.54 -0.87
C LEU A 121 1.78 3.13 0.59
N ARG A 122 0.54 2.79 0.92
CA ARG A 122 0.16 2.30 2.24
C ARG A 122 0.84 0.97 2.58
N SER A 123 0.96 0.05 1.62
CA SER A 123 1.66 -1.23 1.80
C SER A 123 3.17 -1.03 2.04
N GLN A 124 3.73 0.06 1.53
CA GLN A 124 5.10 0.51 1.83
C GLN A 124 5.22 1.27 3.17
N GLY A 125 4.13 1.43 3.93
CA GLY A 125 4.10 2.14 5.20
C GLY A 125 4.15 3.68 5.08
N LYS A 126 3.92 4.24 3.89
CA LYS A 126 3.92 5.68 3.63
C LYS A 126 2.69 6.34 4.27
N LYS A 127 2.92 7.35 5.12
CA LYS A 127 1.87 8.11 5.82
C LYS A 127 2.42 9.45 6.34
N GLY A 128 1.53 10.40 6.60
CA GLY A 128 1.86 11.69 7.22
C GLY A 128 2.53 12.70 6.29
N ASP A 129 2.49 12.50 4.98
CA ASP A 129 3.16 13.36 4.00
C ASP A 129 2.45 13.33 2.63
N THR A 130 3.02 14.04 1.65
CA THR A 130 2.58 14.02 0.26
C THR A 130 3.54 13.19 -0.57
N PHE A 131 3.02 12.14 -1.19
CA PHE A 131 3.83 11.19 -1.95
C PHE A 131 3.56 11.36 -3.44
N GLU A 132 4.63 11.48 -4.20
CA GLU A 132 4.59 11.36 -5.66
C GLU A 132 4.49 9.88 -6.04
N TYR A 133 3.65 9.60 -7.04
CA TYR A 133 3.47 8.26 -7.60
C TYR A 133 3.41 8.35 -9.12
N ASP A 134 4.19 7.50 -9.80
CA ASP A 134 4.20 7.38 -11.26
C ASP A 134 3.20 6.30 -11.69
N ILE A 135 2.25 6.67 -12.55
CA ILE A 135 1.26 5.75 -13.10
C ILE A 135 0.93 6.12 -14.54
N ASP A 136 0.98 5.14 -15.45
CA ASP A 136 0.68 5.34 -16.87
C ASP A 136 1.57 6.42 -17.54
N GLY A 137 2.81 6.56 -17.05
CA GLY A 137 3.77 7.57 -17.53
C GLY A 137 3.51 8.99 -17.01
N GLU A 138 2.60 9.13 -16.04
CA GLU A 138 2.19 10.41 -15.47
C GLU A 138 2.41 10.43 -13.96
N LYS A 139 2.78 11.59 -13.42
CA LYS A 139 2.96 11.79 -11.98
C LYS A 139 1.67 12.29 -11.34
N ILE A 140 1.25 11.60 -10.28
CA ILE A 140 0.18 12.03 -9.39
C ILE A 140 0.71 12.20 -7.97
N MET A 141 0.09 13.11 -7.22
CA MET A 141 0.40 13.40 -5.83
C MET A 141 -0.70 12.83 -4.94
N LEU A 142 -0.33 12.10 -3.90
CA LEU A 142 -1.24 11.56 -2.90
C LEU A 142 -0.89 12.13 -1.53
N VAL A 143 -1.84 12.83 -0.93
CA VAL A 143 -1.70 13.36 0.44
C VAL A 143 -2.26 12.30 1.40
N ILE A 144 -1.37 11.63 2.13
CA ILE A 144 -1.75 10.59 3.07
C ILE A 144 -1.55 11.13 4.49
N GLY A 145 -2.63 11.18 5.27
CA GLY A 145 -2.61 11.66 6.64
C GLY A 145 -1.75 10.79 7.57
N SER A 146 -1.45 11.29 8.76
CA SER A 146 -0.57 10.60 9.72
C SER A 146 -1.13 9.28 10.24
N LYS A 147 -2.46 9.07 10.14
CA LYS A 147 -3.11 7.79 10.49
C LYS A 147 -3.24 6.86 9.27
N GLY A 148 -2.68 7.25 8.12
CA GLY A 148 -2.69 6.45 6.89
C GLY A 148 -3.94 6.62 6.05
N GLU A 149 -4.79 7.60 6.34
CA GLU A 149 -5.98 7.93 5.55
C GLU A 149 -5.63 8.78 4.31
N LEU A 150 -6.29 8.52 3.17
CA LEU A 150 -6.15 9.38 2.01
C LEU A 150 -6.90 10.70 2.23
N ASN A 151 -6.17 11.82 2.28
CA ASN A 151 -6.76 13.15 2.44
C ASN A 151 -7.23 13.72 1.11
N THR A 152 -6.36 13.71 0.10
CA THR A 152 -6.66 14.11 -1.29
C THR A 152 -5.64 13.47 -2.24
N ALA A 153 -5.93 13.50 -3.53
CA ALA A 153 -5.00 13.18 -4.59
C ALA A 153 -5.20 14.15 -5.76
N TYR A 154 -4.13 14.46 -6.49
CA TYR A 154 -4.17 15.40 -7.62
C TYR A 154 -3.06 15.12 -8.62
N GLY A 155 -3.28 15.44 -9.89
CA GLY A 155 -2.22 15.45 -10.89
C GLY A 155 -1.49 16.79 -10.95
N LEU A 156 -0.47 16.85 -11.81
CA LEU A 156 0.40 18.02 -11.96
C LEU A 156 0.00 18.95 -13.12
N HIS A 157 -1.08 18.65 -13.85
CA HIS A 157 -1.49 19.44 -15.02
C HIS A 157 -2.05 20.80 -14.61
N LYS A 158 -1.49 21.87 -15.18
CA LYS A 158 -2.02 23.22 -15.10
C LYS A 158 -2.77 23.54 -16.38
N LEU A 159 -4.09 23.58 -16.29
CA LEU A 159 -4.97 23.86 -17.42
C LEU A 159 -5.31 25.35 -17.48
N THR A 160 -5.48 25.85 -18.70
CA THR A 160 -5.93 27.23 -18.96
C THR A 160 -7.36 27.22 -19.48
N ILE A 161 -7.99 28.39 -19.50
CA ILE A 161 -9.37 28.52 -20.00
C ILE A 161 -9.51 28.06 -21.46
N ASP A 162 -8.46 28.20 -22.26
CA ASP A 162 -8.39 27.77 -23.66
C ASP A 162 -8.67 26.26 -23.83
N PHE A 163 -8.19 25.44 -22.89
CA PHE A 163 -8.43 23.98 -22.90
C PHE A 163 -9.93 23.62 -22.83
N PHE A 164 -10.77 24.52 -22.32
CA PHE A 164 -12.18 24.28 -22.11
C PHE A 164 -13.10 25.00 -23.12
N LYS A 165 -12.53 25.76 -24.05
CA LYS A 165 -13.28 26.51 -25.08
C LYS A 165 -13.38 25.75 -26.40
#